data_AF-A0A250FS72-F1
#
_entry.id   AF-A0A250FS72-F1
#
_cell.length_a   1.000
_cell.length_b   1.000
_cell.length_c   1.000
_cell.angle_alpha   90.00
_cell.angle_beta   90.00
_cell.angle_gamma   90.00
#
_symmetry.space_group_name_H-M   'P 1'
#
loop_
_entity.id
_entity.type
_entity.pdbx_description
1 polymer ?
#
loop_
_entity_poly.entity_id
_entity_poly.type
_entity_poly.pdbx_seq_one_letter_code
_entity_poly.pdbx_strand_id
1 'polypeptide(L)'
;MEDYTEEIRELIGRYYSPIATTDSWVCTYKSTLELLAMVVGVIPTTPVSEHDIYELMKEIGFAIELVEQEQGEAFLWKLYKKSEK
;
A
#
# COMPACT_ATOMS: atom_id res chain seq x y z
N MET A 1 23.60 -1.54 -4.79
CA MET A 1 22.45 -0.62 -4.83
C MET A 1 21.48 -1.26 -3.85
N GLU A 2 21.25 -0.65 -2.70
CA GLU A 2 20.35 -1.23 -1.70
C GLU A 2 18.92 -1.08 -2.21
N ASP A 3 18.31 -2.20 -2.54
CA ASP A 3 16.96 -2.28 -3.09
C ASP A 3 15.99 -2.39 -1.91
N TYR A 4 15.58 -1.24 -1.38
CA TYR A 4 14.65 -1.16 -0.24
C TYR A 4 13.24 -1.62 -0.61
N THR A 5 12.98 -1.91 -1.89
CA THR A 5 11.74 -2.46 -2.43
C THR A 5 11.36 -3.76 -1.74
N GLU A 6 12.33 -4.63 -1.43
CA GLU A 6 12.06 -5.87 -0.68
C GLU A 6 11.62 -5.59 0.76
N GLU A 7 12.29 -4.67 1.46
CA GLU A 7 11.91 -4.27 2.83
C GLU A 7 10.53 -3.59 2.85
N ILE A 8 10.23 -2.74 1.88
CA ILE A 8 8.91 -2.11 1.70
C ILE A 8 7.86 -3.18 1.45
N ARG A 9 8.16 -4.17 0.60
CA ARG A 9 7.25 -5.29 0.31
C ARG A 9 6.95 -6.09 1.56
N GLU A 10 7.97 -6.42 2.34
CA GLU A 10 7.81 -7.13 3.61
C GLU A 10 7.00 -6.29 4.62
N LEU A 11 7.29 -5.00 4.73
CA LEU A 11 6.54 -4.07 5.58
C LEU A 11 5.06 -4.01 5.18
N ILE A 12 4.77 -3.76 3.91
CA ILE A 12 3.40 -3.68 3.40
C ILE A 12 2.71 -5.03 3.58
N GLY A 13 3.33 -6.15 3.20
CA GLY A 13 2.77 -7.50 3.33
C GLY A 13 2.54 -7.93 4.78
N ARG A 14 3.27 -7.36 5.75
CA ARG A 14 3.10 -7.65 7.18
C ARG A 14 1.86 -6.99 7.78
N TYR A 15 1.49 -5.80 7.30
CA TYR A 15 0.35 -5.03 7.82
C TYR A 15 -0.87 -5.07 6.92
N TYR A 16 -0.66 -5.25 5.61
CA TYR A 16 -1.67 -5.21 4.57
C TYR A 16 -1.62 -6.45 3.69
N SER A 17 -2.76 -6.84 3.15
CA SER A 17 -2.88 -7.97 2.22
C SER A 17 -3.75 -7.58 1.03
N PRO A 18 -3.45 -8.09 -0.17
CA PRO A 18 -4.29 -7.88 -1.35
C PRO A 18 -5.65 -8.60 -1.26
N ILE A 19 -5.79 -9.58 -0.34
CA ILE A 19 -6.98 -10.40 -0.21
C ILE A 19 -7.41 -10.44 1.25
N ALA A 20 -8.71 -10.25 1.51
CA ALA A 20 -9.30 -10.55 2.81
C ALA A 20 -9.29 -12.07 3.05
N THR A 21 -8.27 -12.56 3.75
CA THR A 21 -8.19 -13.98 4.09
C THR A 21 -9.01 -14.35 5.33
N THR A 22 -9.45 -13.36 6.11
CA THR A 22 -10.19 -13.59 7.36
C THR A 22 -11.18 -12.44 7.59
N ASP A 23 -12.29 -12.73 8.26
CA ASP A 23 -13.36 -11.76 8.59
C ASP A 23 -12.86 -10.56 9.44
N SER A 24 -11.72 -10.71 10.12
CA SER A 24 -11.10 -9.65 10.94
C SER A 24 -10.28 -8.62 10.15
N TRP A 25 -10.24 -8.71 8.82
CA TRP A 25 -9.50 -7.78 7.98
C TRP A 25 -10.42 -6.63 7.55
N VAL A 26 -9.98 -5.41 7.81
CA VAL A 26 -10.72 -4.19 7.43
C VAL A 26 -10.24 -3.76 6.06
N CYS A 27 -11.18 -3.67 5.10
CA CYS A 27 -10.91 -3.08 3.79
C CYS A 27 -10.65 -1.59 3.96
N THR A 28 -9.50 -1.13 3.49
CA THR A 28 -9.10 0.27 3.47
C THR A 28 -8.59 0.63 2.08
N TYR A 29 -8.76 1.88 1.69
CA TYR A 29 -8.32 2.37 0.40
C TYR A 29 -7.24 3.42 0.63
N LYS A 30 -6.13 3.30 -0.09
CA LYS A 30 -5.03 4.28 -0.01
C LYS A 30 -4.52 4.62 -1.39
N SER A 31 -4.08 5.87 -1.54
CA SER A 31 -3.35 6.31 -2.72
C SER A 31 -1.89 5.86 -2.68
N THR A 32 -1.24 5.80 -3.84
CA THR A 32 0.21 5.55 -3.94
C THR A 32 1.01 6.57 -3.14
N LEU A 33 0.58 7.83 -3.15
CA LEU A 33 1.23 8.92 -2.42
C LEU A 33 1.15 8.72 -0.90
N GLU A 34 0.00 8.28 -0.39
CA GLU A 34 -0.12 7.95 1.05
C GLU A 34 0.79 6.80 1.44
N LEU A 35 0.86 5.75 0.61
CA LEU A 35 1.75 4.62 0.86
C LEU A 35 3.23 5.05 0.83
N LEU A 36 3.60 5.90 -0.14
CA LEU A 36 4.92 6.49 -0.21
C LEU A 36 5.26 7.29 1.07
N ALA A 37 4.34 8.14 1.53
CA ALA A 37 4.54 8.92 2.76
C ALA A 37 4.74 8.02 4.00
N MET A 38 4.08 6.86 4.05
CA MET A 38 4.26 5.90 5.15
C MET A 38 5.66 5.26 5.15
N VAL A 39 6.24 4.99 3.99
CA VAL A 39 7.57 4.35 3.89
C VAL A 39 8.72 5.36 3.96
N VAL A 40 8.52 6.58 3.48
CA VAL A 40 9.51 7.68 3.57
C VAL A 40 9.80 8.03 5.04
N GLY A 41 8.85 7.85 5.94
CA GLY A 41 9.09 8.01 7.38
C GLY A 41 10.03 6.97 8.00
N VAL A 42 10.26 5.84 7.32
CA VAL A 42 11.08 4.71 7.81
C VAL A 42 12.42 4.64 7.06
N ILE A 43 12.46 5.01 5.77
CA ILE A 43 13.64 4.85 4.93
C ILE A 43 14.43 6.17 4.88
N PRO A 44 15.64 6.23 5.45
CA PRO A 44 16.31 7.49 5.77
C PRO A 44 17.07 8.16 4.61
N THR A 45 17.34 7.47 3.48
CA THR A 45 18.44 7.93 2.59
C THR A 45 18.26 7.76 1.08
N THR A 46 17.20 7.11 0.58
CA THR A 46 17.07 6.80 -0.87
C THR A 46 15.76 7.37 -1.43
N PRO A 47 15.76 8.00 -2.62
CA PRO A 47 14.55 8.51 -3.23
C PRO A 47 13.69 7.36 -3.77
N VAL A 48 12.82 6.81 -2.94
CA VAL A 48 11.68 6.01 -3.41
C VAL A 48 10.69 6.97 -4.05
N SER A 49 10.28 6.70 -5.28
CA SER A 49 9.31 7.51 -6.00
C SER A 49 7.92 6.87 -5.96
N GLU A 50 6.90 7.64 -6.35
CA GLU A 50 5.54 7.09 -6.52
C GLU A 50 5.50 5.94 -7.53
N HIS A 51 6.39 5.97 -8.53
CA HIS A 51 6.52 4.90 -9.52
C HIS A 51 6.94 3.57 -8.87
N ASP A 52 7.96 3.57 -8.01
CA ASP A 52 8.45 2.36 -7.34
C ASP A 52 7.36 1.71 -6.49
N ILE A 53 6.59 2.51 -5.75
CA ILE A 53 5.46 2.03 -4.95
C ILE A 53 4.35 1.47 -5.85
N TYR A 54 4.06 2.12 -6.97
CA TYR A 54 3.06 1.65 -7.92
C TYR A 54 3.44 0.27 -8.51
N GLU A 55 4.70 0.11 -8.92
CA GLU A 55 5.20 -1.17 -9.45
C GLU A 55 5.19 -2.25 -8.38
N LEU A 56 5.67 -1.95 -7.17
CA LEU A 56 5.66 -2.86 -6.03
C LEU A 56 4.24 -3.31 -5.66
N MET A 57 3.28 -2.39 -5.61
CA MET A 57 1.88 -2.70 -5.34
C MET A 57 1.28 -3.62 -6.39
N LYS A 58 1.60 -3.39 -7.68
CA LYS A 58 1.20 -4.31 -8.76
C LYS A 58 1.86 -5.68 -8.62
N GLU A 59 3.15 -5.73 -8.29
CA GLU A 59 3.89 -6.99 -8.15
C GLU A 59 3.38 -7.84 -6.98
N ILE A 60 2.96 -7.20 -5.88
CA ILE A 60 2.32 -7.89 -4.75
C ILE A 60 0.91 -8.40 -5.12
N GLY A 61 0.26 -7.81 -6.13
CA GLY A 61 -1.06 -8.20 -6.59
C GLY A 61 -2.21 -7.44 -5.93
N PHE A 62 -1.96 -6.23 -5.42
CA PHE A 62 -3.04 -5.36 -4.95
C PHE A 62 -3.92 -4.90 -6.13
N ALA A 63 -5.21 -4.74 -5.86
CA ALA A 63 -6.17 -4.24 -6.84
C ALA A 63 -6.34 -2.72 -6.70
N ILE A 64 -6.59 -2.06 -7.82
CA ILE A 64 -7.02 -0.65 -7.84
C ILE A 64 -8.52 -0.64 -8.07
N GLU A 65 -9.26 0.05 -7.22
CA GLU A 65 -10.71 0.25 -7.38
C GLU A 65 -11.05 1.74 -7.44
N LEU A 66 -12.15 2.04 -8.14
CA LEU A 66 -12.74 3.38 -8.15
C LEU A 66 -13.53 3.55 -6.86
N VAL A 67 -13.15 4.53 -6.06
CA VAL A 67 -13.77 4.82 -4.76
C VAL A 67 -14.33 6.23 -4.79
N GLU A 68 -15.60 6.37 -4.43
CA GLU A 68 -16.23 7.67 -4.21
C GLU A 68 -15.68 8.32 -2.94
N GLN A 69 -15.03 9.47 -3.10
CA GLN A 69 -14.51 10.33 -2.04
C GLN A 69 -15.39 11.60 -1.95
N GLU A 70 -15.25 12.37 -0.87
CA GLU A 70 -15.98 13.63 -0.70
C GLU A 70 -15.74 14.66 -1.82
N GLN A 71 -14.62 14.53 -2.55
CA GLN A 71 -14.20 15.43 -3.63
C GLN A 71 -14.50 14.87 -5.04
N GLY A 72 -15.10 13.68 -5.15
CA GLY A 72 -15.37 12.98 -6.41
C GLY A 72 -14.87 11.54 -6.40
N GLU A 73 -14.80 10.91 -7.57
CA GLU A 73 -14.31 9.53 -7.71
C GLU A 73 -12.77 9.52 -7.86
N ALA A 74 -12.09 8.65 -7.11
CA ALA A 74 -10.64 8.49 -7.19
C ALA A 74 -10.25 7.02 -7.30
N PHE A 75 -9.21 6.73 -8.09
CA PHE A 75 -8.62 5.40 -8.18
C PHE A 75 -7.67 5.19 -7.00
N LEU A 76 -8.01 4.24 -6.13
CA LEU A 76 -7.24 3.94 -4.93
C LEU A 76 -6.89 2.45 -4.86
N TRP A 77 -5.80 2.16 -4.18
CA TRP A 77 -5.41 0.79 -3.89
C TRP A 77 -6.31 0.21 -2.83
N LYS A 78 -6.92 -0.93 -3.14
CA LYS A 78 -7.65 -1.75 -2.20
C LYS A 78 -6.66 -2.53 -1.36
N LEU A 79 -6.62 -2.21 -0.07
CA LEU A 79 -5.77 -2.85 0.92
C LEU A 79 -6.66 -3.49 1.98
N TYR A 80 -6.31 -4.67 2.44
CA TYR A 80 -6.92 -5.21 3.65
C TYR A 80 -5.94 -5.07 4.79
N LYS A 81 -6.30 -4.38 5.86
CA LYS A 81 -5.49 -4.27 7.07
C LYS A 81 -5.99 -5.24 8.12
N LYS A 82 -5.09 -5.99 8.75
CA LYS A 82 -5.46 -6.84 9.90
C LYS A 82 -5.91 -5.93 11.05
N SER A 83 -7.14 -6.10 11.52
CA SER A 83 -7.59 -5.47 12.76
C SER A 83 -6.99 -6.23 13.93
N GLU A 84 -5.94 -5.68 14.54
CA GLU A 84 -5.45 -6.20 15.82
C GLU A 84 -6.49 -5.83 16.88
N LYS A 85 -7.18 -6.85 17.38
CA LYS A 85 -8.22 -6.76 18.40
C LYS A 85 -7.61 -6.82 19.79
#